data_AF-A0A925G069-F1
#
_entry.id   AF-A0A925G069-F1
#
_cell.length_a   1.000
_cell.length_b   1.000
_cell.length_c   1.000
_cell.angle_alpha   90.00
_cell.angle_beta   90.00
_cell.angle_gamma   90.00
#
_symmetry.space_group_name_H-M   'P 1'
#
loop_
_entity.id
_entity.type
_entity.pdbx_description
1 polymer ?
#
loop_
_entity_poly.entity_id
_entity_poly.type
_entity_poly.pdbx_seq_one_letter_code
_entity_poly.pdbx_strand_id
1 'polypeptide(L)'
;MMRRKLLKWVGLSLPLVLLLGWLFLGVFKDREFGKTHLFVKHHPTLKFSFYAPLGESDRTLNELNPEQSHEEAMFREYVEDRGGARRSITLW
;
A
#
# COMPACT_ATOMS: atom_id res chain seq x y z
N MET A 1 37.61 8.90 17.32
CA MET A 1 36.45 8.41 18.09
C MET A 1 35.09 8.80 17.49
N MET A 2 34.95 9.97 16.85
CA MET A 2 33.68 10.51 16.33
C MET A 2 33.04 9.69 15.17
N ARG A 3 33.84 9.18 14.23
CA ARG A 3 33.35 8.40 13.07
C ARG A 3 32.62 7.09 13.42
N ARG A 4 32.99 6.43 14.52
CA ARG A 4 32.34 5.20 14.99
C ARG A 4 30.98 5.44 15.62
N LYS A 5 30.74 6.63 16.20
CA LYS A 5 29.43 7.02 16.72
C LYS A 5 28.47 7.34 15.56
N LEU A 6 28.94 8.08 14.55
CA LEU A 6 28.15 8.44 13.36
C LEU A 6 27.65 7.21 12.59
N LEU A 7 28.51 6.21 12.39
CA LEU A 7 28.16 4.97 11.70
C LEU A 7 27.05 4.16 12.43
N LYS A 8 27.03 4.22 13.77
CA LYS A 8 25.98 3.59 14.59
C LYS A 8 24.63 4.29 14.44
N TRP A 9 24.62 5.63 14.39
CA TRP A 9 23.39 6.41 14.19
C TRP A 9 22.81 6.22 12.79
N VAL A 10 23.67 6.21 11.77
CA VAL A 10 23.25 5.91 10.38
C VAL A 10 22.71 4.48 10.30
N GLY A 11 23.40 3.50 10.91
CA GLY A 11 22.96 2.11 10.96
C GLY A 11 21.62 1.91 11.68
N LEU A 12 21.33 2.69 12.73
CA LEU A 12 20.06 2.63 13.46
C LEU A 12 18.91 3.35 12.73
N SER A 13 19.22 4.41 11.98
CA SER A 13 18.19 5.16 11.24
C SER A 13 17.64 4.42 10.01
N LEU A 14 18.46 3.58 9.36
CA LEU A 14 18.05 2.90 8.12
C LEU A 14 16.86 1.94 8.32
N PRO A 15 16.85 1.02 9.33
CA PRO A 15 15.69 0.18 9.60
C PRO A 15 14.42 0.99 9.90
N LEU A 16 14.55 2.12 10.59
CA LEU A 16 13.43 2.99 10.90
C LEU A 16 12.84 3.62 9.63
N VAL A 17 13.70 4.12 8.73
CA VAL A 17 13.26 4.67 7.43
C VAL A 17 12.59 3.59 6.59
N LEU A 18 13.14 2.37 6.55
CA LEU A 18 12.53 1.25 5.82
C LEU A 18 11.17 0.84 6.42
N LEU A 19 11.07 0.81 7.75
CA LEU A 19 9.81 0.51 8.45
C LEU A 19 8.76 1.58 8.16
N LEU A 20 9.11 2.86 8.26
CA LEU A 20 8.20 3.95 7.91
C LEU A 20 7.80 3.89 6.43
N GLY A 21 8.75 3.59 5.54
CA GLY A 21 8.48 3.35 4.13
C GLY A 21 7.45 2.24 3.93
N TRP A 22 7.64 1.08 4.57
CA TRP A 22 6.69 -0.04 4.50
C TRP A 22 5.30 0.32 5.03
N LEU A 23 5.25 1.06 6.14
CA LEU A 23 3.98 1.43 6.78
C LEU A 23 3.17 2.42 5.95
N PHE A 24 3.82 3.36 5.26
CA PHE A 24 3.17 4.47 4.56
C PHE A 24 3.18 4.37 3.03
N LEU A 25 3.99 3.50 2.44
CA LEU A 25 3.93 3.18 1.01
C LEU A 25 3.18 1.89 0.79
N GLY A 26 2.47 1.81 -0.33
CA GLY A 26 1.84 0.58 -0.80
C GLY A 26 1.87 0.50 -2.32
N VAL A 27 1.58 -0.68 -2.82
CA VAL A 27 1.36 -0.93 -4.24
C VAL A 27 -0.06 -1.41 -4.47
N PHE A 28 -0.66 -1.02 -5.58
CA PHE A 28 -1.95 -1.54 -5.99
C PHE A 28 -2.01 -1.81 -7.49
N LYS A 29 -2.93 -2.68 -7.90
CA LYS A 29 -3.28 -2.86 -9.31
C LYS A 29 -4.62 -2.17 -9.58
N ASP A 30 -4.69 -1.33 -10.62
CA ASP A 30 -5.98 -0.74 -11.00
C ASP A 30 -6.95 -1.81 -11.51
N ARG A 31 -8.25 -1.52 -11.39
CA ARG A 31 -9.33 -2.45 -11.75
C ARG A 31 -9.48 -2.64 -13.26
N GLU A 32 -9.17 -1.61 -14.04
CA GLU A 32 -9.50 -1.50 -15.47
C GLU A 32 -8.47 -2.21 -16.37
N PHE A 33 -7.18 -2.02 -16.11
CA PHE A 33 -6.06 -2.51 -16.92
C PHE A 33 -5.07 -3.35 -16.12
N GLY A 34 -5.22 -3.44 -14.80
CA GLY A 34 -4.32 -4.20 -13.94
C GLY A 34 -2.92 -3.62 -13.84
N LYS A 35 -2.72 -2.34 -14.21
CA LYS A 35 -1.40 -1.70 -14.12
C LYS A 35 -1.01 -1.51 -12.67
N THR A 36 0.27 -1.63 -12.39
CA THR A 36 0.80 -1.51 -11.03
C THR A 36 1.12 -0.06 -10.71
N HIS A 37 0.67 0.39 -9.55
CA HIS A 37 0.88 1.75 -9.05
C HIS A 37 1.56 1.70 -7.69
N LEU A 38 2.52 2.60 -7.45
CA LEU A 38 3.05 2.89 -6.12
C LEU A 38 2.30 4.10 -5.56
N PHE A 39 1.84 4.04 -4.31
CA PHE A 39 1.08 5.13 -3.70
C PHE A 39 1.46 5.39 -2.24
N VAL A 40 1.11 6.58 -1.76
CA VAL A 40 1.21 6.96 -0.34
C VAL A 40 -0.12 6.71 0.36
N LYS A 41 -0.08 5.79 1.34
CA LYS A 41 -1.19 5.45 2.23
C LYS A 41 -1.54 6.64 3.12
N HIS A 42 -2.84 6.82 3.39
CA HIS A 42 -3.32 7.92 4.22
C HIS A 42 -3.08 7.70 5.72
N HIS A 43 -2.89 6.45 6.16
CA HIS A 43 -2.50 6.08 7.52
C HIS A 43 -1.60 4.83 7.49
N PRO A 44 -0.81 4.55 8.56
CA PRO A 44 0.13 3.44 8.55
C PRO A 44 -0.58 2.08 8.64
N THR A 45 -0.10 1.11 7.86
CA THR A 45 -0.52 -0.31 7.95
C THR A 45 0.60 -1.25 7.52
N LEU A 46 0.62 -2.45 8.07
CA LEU A 46 1.54 -3.53 7.70
C LEU A 46 1.26 -4.10 6.31
N LYS A 47 0.04 -3.90 5.77
CA LYS A 47 -0.32 -4.35 4.42
C LYS A 47 0.39 -3.51 3.36
N PHE A 48 1.15 -4.13 2.48
CA PHE A 48 1.90 -3.42 1.42
C PHE A 48 1.21 -3.49 0.06
N SER A 49 0.62 -4.64 -0.30
CA SER A 49 -0.07 -4.85 -1.57
C SER A 49 -1.59 -4.79 -1.38
N PHE A 50 -2.26 -4.04 -2.25
CA PHE A 50 -3.70 -3.84 -2.28
C PHE A 50 -4.23 -4.28 -3.65
N TYR A 51 -5.29 -5.07 -3.66
CA TYR A 51 -5.96 -5.48 -4.89
C TYR A 51 -7.48 -5.42 -4.68
N ALA A 52 -8.22 -5.25 -5.77
CA ALA A 52 -9.68 -5.24 -5.76
C ALA A 52 -10.19 -6.61 -6.26
N PRO A 53 -10.61 -7.54 -5.38
CA PRO A 53 -11.17 -8.82 -5.77
C PRO A 53 -12.35 -8.72 -6.73
N LEU A 54 -13.14 -7.63 -6.66
CA LEU A 54 -14.26 -7.42 -7.58
C LEU A 54 -13.81 -6.98 -8.98
N GLY A 55 -12.65 -6.32 -9.10
CA GLY A 55 -12.24 -5.66 -10.34
C GLY A 55 -13.36 -4.77 -10.88
N GLU A 56 -13.64 -4.90 -12.18
CA GLU A 56 -14.77 -4.31 -12.90
C GLU A 56 -15.98 -5.26 -13.05
N SER A 57 -16.07 -6.35 -12.26
CA SER A 57 -17.18 -7.29 -12.38
C SER A 57 -18.47 -6.77 -11.74
N ASP A 58 -19.62 -7.21 -12.25
CA ASP A 58 -20.95 -6.94 -11.66
C ASP A 58 -21.20 -7.67 -10.33
N ARG A 59 -20.21 -8.41 -9.81
CA ARG A 59 -20.35 -9.16 -8.56
C ARG A 59 -20.56 -8.22 -7.38
N THR A 60 -21.38 -8.67 -6.45
CA THR A 60 -21.62 -7.93 -5.20
C THR A 60 -20.66 -8.37 -4.09
N LEU A 61 -20.48 -7.52 -3.07
CA LEU A 61 -19.66 -7.85 -1.89
C LEU A 61 -20.09 -9.15 -1.19
N ASN A 62 -21.37 -9.50 -1.26
CA ASN A 62 -21.94 -10.68 -0.62
C ASN A 62 -21.51 -11.99 -1.30
N GLU A 63 -20.98 -11.92 -2.52
CA GLU A 63 -20.44 -13.07 -3.26
C GLU A 63 -18.96 -13.32 -2.97
N LEU A 64 -18.31 -12.40 -2.25
CA LEU A 64 -16.93 -12.56 -1.81
C LEU A 64 -16.88 -13.42 -0.54
N ASN A 65 -15.85 -14.25 -0.46
CA ASN A 65 -15.52 -14.87 0.82
C ASN A 65 -15.01 -13.79 1.82
N PRO A 66 -14.94 -14.08 3.13
CA PRO A 66 -14.56 -13.08 4.13
C PRO A 66 -13.20 -12.42 3.89
N GLU A 67 -12.23 -13.15 3.37
CA GLU A 67 -10.89 -12.63 3.05
C GLU A 67 -10.96 -11.65 1.88
N GLN A 68 -11.64 -12.02 0.80
CA GLN A 68 -11.85 -11.15 -0.35
C GLN A 68 -12.67 -9.91 0.03
N SER A 69 -13.70 -10.05 0.86
CA SER A 69 -14.47 -8.89 1.34
C SER A 69 -13.58 -7.93 2.14
N HIS A 70 -12.63 -8.45 2.93
CA HIS A 70 -11.66 -7.64 3.64
C HIS A 70 -10.70 -6.93 2.68
N GLU A 71 -10.19 -7.64 1.66
CA GLU A 71 -9.29 -7.10 0.64
C GLU A 71 -9.95 -5.98 -0.18
N GLU A 72 -11.20 -6.18 -0.60
CA GLU A 72 -12.00 -5.17 -1.30
C GLU A 72 -12.24 -3.93 -0.42
N ALA A 73 -12.52 -4.11 0.88
CA ALA A 73 -12.68 -3.00 1.81
C ALA A 73 -11.38 -2.22 1.99
N MET A 74 -10.24 -2.91 2.16
CA MET A 74 -8.92 -2.27 2.26
C MET A 74 -8.53 -1.54 0.97
N PHE A 75 -8.88 -2.09 -0.19
CA PHE A 75 -8.65 -1.43 -1.47
C PHE A 75 -9.46 -0.14 -1.58
N ARG A 76 -10.77 -0.22 -1.35
CA ARG A 76 -11.66 0.95 -1.38
C ARG A 76 -11.16 2.04 -0.45
N GLU A 77 -10.86 1.69 0.80
CA GLU A 77 -10.39 2.67 1.78
C GLU A 77 -9.07 3.33 1.36
N TYR A 78 -8.05 2.54 1.04
CA TYR A 78 -6.69 3.07 0.85
C TYR A 78 -6.44 3.65 -0.52
N VAL A 79 -7.02 3.04 -1.56
CA VAL A 79 -6.76 3.38 -2.95
C VAL A 79 -7.81 4.37 -3.46
N GLU A 80 -9.09 4.15 -3.16
CA GLU A 80 -10.20 4.90 -3.79
C GLU A 80 -10.70 6.04 -2.89
N ASP A 81 -11.37 5.72 -1.80
CA ASP A 81 -12.11 6.65 -0.94
C ASP A 81 -11.21 7.73 -0.33
N ARG A 82 -9.98 7.35 0.07
CA ARG A 82 -9.00 8.27 0.66
C ARG A 82 -7.97 8.80 -0.34
N GLY A 83 -8.22 8.60 -1.64
CA GLY A 83 -7.45 9.19 -2.73
C GLY A 83 -6.05 8.64 -2.89
N GLY A 84 -5.80 7.37 -2.56
CA GLY A 84 -4.51 6.70 -2.81
C GLY A 84 -4.14 6.73 -4.29
N ALA A 85 -5.08 6.46 -5.19
CA ALA A 85 -4.90 6.51 -6.63
C ALA A 85 -4.55 7.93 -7.15
N ARG A 86 -4.97 8.99 -6.46
CA ARG A 86 -4.58 10.37 -6.82
C ARG A 86 -3.15 10.71 -6.37
N ARG A 87 -2.65 10.00 -5.37
CA ARG A 87 -1.29 10.13 -4.80
C ARG A 87 -0.39 8.99 -5.25
N SER A 88 -0.65 8.43 -6.42
CA SER A 88 0.11 7.31 -6.96
C SER A 88 0.90 7.69 -8.21
N ILE A 89 1.91 6.87 -8.49
CA ILE A 89 2.65 6.88 -9.74
C ILE A 89 2.51 5.49 -10.38
N THR A 90 2.24 5.46 -11.68
CA THR A 90 2.21 4.22 -12.46
C THR A 90 3.62 3.66 -12.59
N LEU A 91 3.79 2.36 -12.40
CA LEU A 91 5.07 1.68 -12.54
C LEU A 91 5.16 0.90 -13.87
N TRP A 92 4.23 -0.03 -14.13
CA TRP A 92 4.16 -0.83 -15.36
C TRP A 92 2.77 -1.46 -15.54
#